data_AF-A0A9D6UXR7-F1
#
_entry.id   AF-A0A9D6UXR7-F1
#
_cell.length_a   1.000
_cell.length_b   1.000
_cell.length_c   1.000
_cell.angle_alpha   90.00
_cell.angle_beta   90.00
_cell.angle_gamma   90.00
#
_symmetry.space_group_name_H-M   'P 1'
#
loop_
_entity.id
_entity.type
_entity.pdbx_description
1 polymer ?
#
loop_
_entity_poly.entity_id
_entity_poly.type
_entity_poly.pdbx_seq_one_letter_code
_entity_poly.pdbx_strand_id
1 'polypeptide(L)'
;MPLAFLKTKIGASLVIALLLIGAAGAMKVAQKNAPKEDLRQQVGLLADASVKEAIKNGEIDWEKSLQLLGGIDSATSTAGDPDAYASSTPAELTATDRFARELFTLYAQAKQNGEKIDEATAEKIAELALSNDYSGQMPLITASDISVTTDTSRARVKSYGNAVGKALSVPPVPGDQELIILERIMNDESEKGDVESLILILKRYQDIAESLRSVVVPQDAASIHIDLINGISYLSRAVEGILSMDVDPIASLTKIRTYEDGIDLLTAGSLGLRSYFISKNVTFSSDERGYVLTR
;
A
#
# COMPACT_ATOMS: atom_id res chain seq x y z
N MET A 1 1.04 -26.92 -26.04
CA MET A 1 1.18 -25.64 -26.77
C MET A 1 0.00 -24.76 -26.34
N PRO A 2 0.20 -23.53 -25.81
CA PRO A 2 1.49 -23.02 -25.32
C PRO A 2 1.42 -22.19 -24.01
N LEU A 3 2.54 -22.24 -23.28
CA LEU A 3 3.04 -21.25 -22.32
C LEU A 3 3.06 -19.80 -22.85
N ALA A 4 2.66 -19.53 -24.10
CA ALA A 4 2.52 -18.18 -24.65
C ALA A 4 1.35 -17.41 -24.01
N PHE A 5 0.34 -18.11 -23.48
CA PHE A 5 -0.82 -17.51 -22.81
C PHE A 5 -0.50 -16.99 -21.41
N LEU A 6 0.47 -17.61 -20.71
CA LEU A 6 0.99 -17.10 -19.44
C LEU A 6 1.90 -15.87 -19.66
N LYS A 7 2.70 -15.87 -20.74
CA LYS A 7 3.57 -14.74 -21.09
C LYS A 7 2.81 -13.46 -21.46
N THR A 8 1.60 -13.58 -22.01
CA THR A 8 0.79 -12.41 -22.42
C THR A 8 0.07 -11.76 -21.26
N LYS A 9 -0.42 -12.52 -20.28
CA LYS A 9 -1.02 -11.96 -19.04
C LYS A 9 0.04 -11.36 -18.11
N ILE A 10 1.19 -12.01 -17.99
CA ILE A 10 2.35 -11.46 -17.27
C ILE A 10 2.86 -10.20 -17.98
N GLY A 11 2.86 -10.16 -19.32
CA GLY A 11 3.29 -9.01 -20.11
C GLY A 11 2.43 -7.75 -19.92
N ALA A 12 1.11 -7.86 -19.87
CA ALA A 12 0.23 -6.69 -19.67
C ALA A 12 0.33 -6.11 -18.24
N SER A 13 0.43 -6.99 -17.23
CA SER A 13 0.65 -6.57 -15.84
C SER A 13 2.07 -6.04 -15.61
N LEU A 14 3.09 -6.59 -16.28
CA LEU A 14 4.44 -6.02 -16.30
C LEU A 14 4.47 -4.67 -16.99
N VAL A 15 3.67 -4.43 -18.03
CA VAL A 15 3.63 -3.15 -18.75
C VAL A 15 2.94 -2.06 -17.92
N ILE A 16 1.90 -2.38 -17.16
CA ILE A 16 1.29 -1.44 -16.20
C ILE A 16 2.20 -1.21 -14.99
N ALA A 17 2.89 -2.26 -14.51
CA ALA A 17 3.92 -2.13 -13.50
C ALA A 17 5.15 -1.34 -14.03
N LEU A 18 5.56 -1.50 -15.29
CA LEU A 18 6.64 -0.74 -15.95
C LEU A 18 6.24 0.70 -16.25
N LEU A 19 4.95 0.98 -16.49
CA LEU A 19 4.40 2.34 -16.53
C LEU A 19 4.47 3.02 -15.14
N LEU A 20 4.40 2.24 -14.06
CA LEU A 20 4.53 2.72 -12.68
C LEU A 20 6.00 2.73 -12.18
N ILE A 21 6.85 1.81 -12.63
CA ILE A 21 8.30 1.75 -12.35
C ILE A 21 9.06 2.79 -13.19
N GLY A 22 8.57 3.12 -14.39
CA GLY A 22 9.03 4.27 -15.16
C GLY A 22 8.83 5.60 -14.42
N ALA A 23 7.77 5.70 -13.60
CA ALA A 23 7.56 6.83 -12.69
C ALA A 23 8.58 6.86 -11.52
N ALA A 24 9.14 5.71 -11.13
CA ALA A 24 10.19 5.61 -10.12
C ALA A 24 11.59 5.91 -10.69
N GLY A 25 11.94 5.37 -11.86
CA GLY A 25 13.24 5.60 -12.52
C GLY A 25 13.46 7.04 -13.00
N ALA A 26 12.39 7.76 -13.35
CA ALA A 26 12.45 9.17 -13.74
C ALA A 26 12.91 10.10 -12.58
N MET A 27 12.76 9.68 -11.32
CA MET A 27 13.26 10.42 -10.15
C MET A 27 14.79 10.52 -10.12
N LYS A 28 15.53 9.55 -10.70
CA LYS A 28 17.00 9.52 -10.67
C LYS A 28 17.66 10.40 -11.75
N VAL A 29 16.94 10.74 -12.83
CA VAL A 29 17.45 11.61 -13.91
C VAL A 29 17.13 13.09 -13.67
N ALA A 30 16.02 13.39 -12.97
CA ALA A 30 15.59 14.76 -12.66
C ALA A 30 16.44 15.47 -11.59
N GLN A 31 17.23 14.76 -10.79
CA GLN A 31 18.06 15.40 -9.75
C GLN A 31 19.30 16.11 -10.27
N LYS A 32 19.76 15.85 -11.51
CA LYS A 32 21.10 16.31 -11.89
C LYS A 32 21.18 17.64 -12.63
N ASN A 33 20.19 18.15 -13.38
CA ASN A 33 20.40 19.40 -14.16
C ASN A 33 19.18 20.18 -14.75
N ALA A 34 17.91 19.97 -14.40
CA ALA A 34 16.79 20.65 -15.09
C ALA A 34 16.05 21.71 -14.23
N PRO A 35 15.65 22.86 -14.80
CA PRO A 35 14.86 23.89 -14.13
C PRO A 35 13.48 23.38 -13.73
N LYS A 36 12.88 24.02 -12.71
CA LYS A 36 11.59 23.67 -12.06
C LYS A 36 10.39 23.83 -13.00
N GLU A 37 10.30 22.97 -14.00
CA GLU A 37 9.13 22.82 -14.87
C GLU A 37 8.27 21.65 -14.35
N ASP A 38 6.95 21.80 -14.40
CA ASP A 38 5.94 21.00 -13.69
C ASP A 38 6.15 19.48 -13.87
N LEU A 39 6.30 18.76 -12.76
CA LEU A 39 6.46 17.29 -12.69
C LEU A 39 5.36 16.55 -13.46
N ARG A 40 4.15 17.14 -13.56
CA ARG A 40 3.02 16.58 -14.31
C ARG A 40 3.28 16.53 -15.83
N GLN A 41 3.86 17.58 -16.40
CA GLN A 41 4.18 17.63 -17.84
C GLN A 41 5.30 16.65 -18.22
N GLN A 42 6.26 16.42 -17.32
CA GLN A 42 7.38 15.52 -17.57
C GLN A 42 6.97 14.05 -17.46
N VAL A 43 6.05 13.71 -16.56
CA VAL A 43 5.42 12.39 -16.47
C VAL A 43 4.58 12.10 -17.72
N GLY A 44 3.84 13.08 -18.25
CA GLY A 44 3.09 12.96 -19.50
C GLY A 44 3.98 12.64 -20.72
N LEU A 45 5.11 13.34 -20.87
CA LEU A 45 6.05 13.13 -21.98
C LEU A 45 6.76 11.76 -21.93
N LEU A 46 7.08 11.26 -20.74
CA LEU A 46 7.73 9.96 -20.55
C LEU A 46 6.76 8.79 -20.75
N ALA A 47 5.52 8.92 -20.25
CA ALA A 47 4.45 7.97 -20.54
C ALA A 47 4.19 7.85 -22.05
N ASP A 48 4.15 8.99 -22.75
CA ASP A 48 3.96 9.03 -24.21
C ASP A 48 5.14 8.39 -24.97
N ALA A 49 6.38 8.56 -24.51
CA ALA A 49 7.56 7.92 -25.09
C ALA A 49 7.58 6.39 -24.88
N SER A 50 7.30 5.91 -23.67
CA SER A 50 7.25 4.48 -23.36
C SER A 50 6.10 3.76 -24.09
N VAL A 51 4.93 4.40 -24.19
CA VAL A 51 3.81 3.91 -25.01
C VAL A 51 4.19 3.85 -26.48
N LYS A 52 4.86 4.88 -27.02
CA LYS A 52 5.35 4.88 -28.41
C LYS A 52 6.39 3.79 -28.68
N GLU A 53 7.31 3.54 -27.74
CA GLU A 53 8.34 2.50 -27.85
C GLU A 53 7.74 1.09 -27.82
N ALA A 54 6.79 0.83 -26.92
CA ALA A 54 6.09 -0.45 -26.82
C ALA A 54 5.16 -0.73 -28.02
N ILE A 55 4.56 0.32 -28.60
CA ILE A 55 3.83 0.24 -29.88
C ILE A 55 4.81 -0.04 -31.05
N LYS A 56 5.96 0.65 -31.08
CA LYS A 56 6.98 0.50 -32.13
C LYS A 56 7.61 -0.89 -32.15
N ASN A 57 7.75 -1.52 -30.99
CA ASN A 57 8.33 -2.87 -30.85
C ASN A 57 7.29 -4.00 -31.06
N GLY A 58 6.02 -3.66 -31.27
CA GLY A 58 4.95 -4.64 -31.54
C GLY A 58 4.61 -5.53 -30.33
N GLU A 59 4.99 -5.12 -29.13
CA GLU A 59 4.80 -5.90 -27.88
C GLU A 59 3.37 -5.72 -27.31
N ILE A 60 2.65 -4.68 -27.71
CA ILE A 60 1.29 -4.38 -27.25
C ILE A 60 0.29 -4.55 -28.40
N ASP A 61 -0.29 -5.74 -28.50
CA ASP A 61 -1.51 -5.99 -29.27
C ASP A 61 -2.72 -5.76 -28.34
N TRP A 62 -3.02 -4.49 -28.09
CA TRP A 62 -4.11 -4.08 -27.17
C TRP A 62 -5.48 -4.57 -27.66
N GLU A 63 -5.66 -4.80 -28.96
CA GLU A 63 -6.88 -5.39 -29.54
C GLU A 63 -7.04 -6.86 -29.15
N LYS A 64 -5.95 -7.65 -29.10
CA LYS A 64 -6.01 -9.01 -28.52
C LYS A 64 -6.29 -9.01 -27.02
N SER A 65 -5.73 -8.06 -26.29
CA SER A 65 -6.02 -7.91 -24.86
C SER A 65 -7.50 -7.58 -24.62
N LEU A 66 -8.13 -6.82 -25.52
CA LEU A 66 -9.56 -6.55 -25.50
C LEU A 66 -10.43 -7.78 -25.79
N GLN A 67 -10.01 -8.67 -26.71
CA GLN A 67 -10.73 -9.91 -26.98
C GLN A 67 -10.63 -10.91 -25.81
N LEU A 68 -9.54 -10.86 -25.03
CA LEU A 68 -9.35 -11.68 -23.84
C LEU A 68 -10.13 -11.18 -22.62
N LEU A 69 -10.38 -9.87 -22.53
CA LEU A 69 -11.17 -9.23 -21.47
C LEU A 69 -12.67 -9.13 -21.84
N GLY A 70 -12.99 -9.16 -23.12
CA GLY A 70 -14.32 -8.98 -23.71
C GLY A 70 -15.11 -10.26 -23.94
N GLY A 71 -15.03 -11.24 -23.04
CA GLY A 71 -15.96 -12.37 -22.99
C GLY A 71 -17.39 -11.97 -22.57
N ILE A 72 -17.92 -10.88 -23.12
CA ILE A 72 -19.34 -10.57 -23.15
C ILE A 72 -19.71 -10.56 -24.62
N ASP A 73 -20.38 -11.65 -25.03
CA ASP A 73 -20.79 -11.92 -26.39
C ASP A 73 -21.46 -10.73 -27.08
N SER A 74 -21.01 -10.44 -28.29
CA SER A 74 -21.90 -9.99 -29.35
C SER A 74 -21.65 -10.88 -30.55
N ALA A 75 -22.62 -11.76 -30.77
CA ALA A 75 -22.59 -12.93 -31.65
C ALA A 75 -21.90 -12.69 -33.00
N THR A 76 -21.03 -13.64 -33.40
CA THR A 76 -21.26 -14.61 -34.49
C THR A 76 -19.99 -15.47 -34.66
N SER A 77 -19.96 -16.73 -34.19
CA SER A 77 -19.29 -17.84 -34.92
C SER A 77 -19.45 -19.18 -34.18
N THR A 78 -20.16 -20.10 -34.83
CA THR A 78 -19.92 -21.55 -34.94
C THR A 78 -19.43 -22.34 -33.72
N ALA A 79 -20.35 -23.11 -33.15
CA ALA A 79 -20.18 -24.45 -32.57
C ALA A 79 -18.74 -24.87 -32.22
N GLY A 80 -18.26 -24.38 -31.09
CA GLY A 80 -17.20 -25.00 -30.29
C GLY A 80 -17.81 -25.44 -28.96
N ASP A 81 -17.41 -26.63 -28.51
CA ASP A 81 -17.90 -27.39 -27.36
C ASP A 81 -18.39 -26.55 -26.13
N PRO A 82 -19.69 -26.64 -25.74
CA PRO A 82 -20.25 -25.86 -24.62
C PRO A 82 -19.65 -26.19 -23.25
N ASP A 83 -18.93 -27.31 -23.12
CA ASP A 83 -18.45 -27.80 -21.83
C ASP A 83 -17.04 -27.30 -21.45
N ALA A 84 -16.36 -26.53 -22.31
CA ALA A 84 -15.02 -26.01 -22.02
C ALA A 84 -14.98 -24.82 -21.04
N TYR A 85 -16.14 -24.27 -20.65
CA TYR A 85 -16.23 -23.14 -19.71
C TYR A 85 -16.96 -23.46 -18.40
N ALA A 86 -17.39 -24.70 -18.20
CA ALA A 86 -18.10 -25.13 -17.00
C ALA A 86 -17.15 -25.69 -15.93
N SER A 87 -16.21 -24.88 -15.41
CA SER A 87 -15.70 -25.00 -14.02
C SER A 87 -14.60 -23.98 -13.72
N SER A 88 -15.00 -22.74 -13.52
CA SER A 88 -14.31 -21.93 -12.53
C SER A 88 -15.35 -21.17 -11.75
N THR A 89 -15.48 -21.49 -10.46
CA THR A 89 -15.93 -20.50 -9.49
C THR A 89 -15.19 -19.21 -9.82
N PRO A 90 -15.86 -18.05 -9.98
CA PRO A 90 -15.17 -16.82 -10.33
C PRO A 90 -14.03 -16.65 -9.33
N ALA A 91 -12.78 -16.75 -9.80
CA ALA A 91 -11.65 -16.42 -8.96
C ALA A 91 -11.93 -15.00 -8.48
N GLU A 92 -11.90 -14.76 -7.16
CA GLU A 92 -12.07 -13.41 -6.64
C GLU A 92 -11.04 -12.51 -7.35
N LEU A 93 -11.54 -11.53 -8.10
CA LEU A 93 -10.69 -10.64 -8.90
C LEU A 93 -9.68 -9.95 -7.97
N THR A 94 -8.42 -9.81 -8.40
CA THR A 94 -7.42 -9.03 -7.66
C THR A 94 -7.77 -7.53 -7.66
N ALA A 95 -7.11 -6.73 -6.83
CA ALA A 95 -7.26 -5.27 -6.89
C ALA A 95 -6.83 -4.73 -8.26
N THR A 96 -5.75 -5.26 -8.82
CA THR A 96 -5.27 -4.94 -10.16
C THR A 96 -6.29 -5.31 -11.24
N ASP A 97 -6.94 -6.48 -11.15
CA ASP A 97 -8.00 -6.86 -12.09
C ASP A 97 -9.20 -5.91 -12.01
N ARG A 98 -9.62 -5.55 -10.79
CA ARG A 98 -10.72 -4.61 -10.56
C ARG A 98 -10.39 -3.22 -11.10
N PHE A 99 -9.18 -2.73 -10.84
CA PHE A 99 -8.70 -1.45 -11.35
C PHE A 99 -8.65 -1.44 -12.88
N ALA A 100 -8.10 -2.47 -13.51
CA ALA A 100 -8.06 -2.58 -14.96
C ALA A 100 -9.48 -2.56 -15.55
N ARG A 101 -10.41 -3.31 -14.96
CA ARG A 101 -11.81 -3.32 -15.40
C ARG A 101 -12.46 -1.94 -15.29
N GLU A 102 -12.24 -1.22 -14.19
CA GLU A 102 -12.77 0.12 -13.99
C GLU A 102 -12.19 1.11 -14.99
N LEU A 103 -10.86 1.11 -15.17
CA LEU A 103 -10.16 1.95 -16.13
C LEU A 103 -10.70 1.77 -17.55
N PHE A 104 -10.87 0.51 -17.98
CA PHE A 104 -11.45 0.20 -19.29
C PHE A 104 -12.91 0.62 -19.41
N THR A 105 -13.69 0.46 -18.33
CA THR A 105 -15.10 0.87 -18.31
C THR A 105 -15.23 2.37 -18.50
N LEU A 106 -14.44 3.16 -17.76
CA LEU A 106 -14.41 4.61 -17.87
C LEU A 106 -13.94 5.08 -19.25
N TYR A 107 -12.91 4.44 -19.81
CA TYR A 107 -12.44 4.69 -21.17
C TYR A 107 -13.52 4.43 -22.22
N ALA A 108 -14.20 3.28 -22.14
CA ALA A 108 -15.25 2.91 -23.08
C ALA A 108 -16.44 3.87 -23.01
N GLN A 109 -16.82 4.30 -21.80
CA GLN A 109 -17.87 5.30 -21.59
C GLN A 109 -17.51 6.65 -22.23
N ALA A 110 -16.29 7.15 -22.02
CA ALA A 110 -15.83 8.38 -22.65
C ALA A 110 -15.89 8.29 -24.19
N LYS A 111 -15.46 7.16 -24.77
CA LYS A 111 -15.57 6.91 -26.22
C LYS A 111 -17.02 6.88 -26.71
N GLN A 112 -17.92 6.22 -25.99
CA GLN A 112 -19.35 6.13 -26.33
C GLN A 112 -20.03 7.51 -26.28
N ASN A 113 -19.60 8.38 -25.37
CA ASN A 113 -20.07 9.76 -25.27
C ASN A 113 -19.50 10.69 -26.34
N GLY A 114 -18.65 10.18 -27.24
CA GLY A 114 -17.97 10.97 -28.27
C GLY A 114 -16.85 11.85 -27.73
N GLU A 115 -16.38 11.62 -26.50
CA GLU A 115 -15.26 12.35 -25.94
C GLU A 115 -13.97 12.00 -26.69
N LYS A 116 -13.17 13.03 -26.98
CA LYS A 116 -11.83 12.83 -27.53
C LYS A 116 -10.92 12.38 -26.39
N ILE A 117 -10.26 11.24 -26.57
CA ILE A 117 -9.26 10.76 -25.60
C ILE A 117 -7.95 11.49 -25.89
N ASP A 118 -7.83 12.69 -25.37
CA ASP A 118 -6.58 13.44 -25.25
C ASP A 118 -5.98 13.25 -23.85
N GLU A 119 -4.82 13.88 -23.61
CA GLU A 119 -4.05 13.76 -22.36
C GLU A 119 -4.90 14.11 -21.13
N ALA A 120 -5.63 15.22 -21.17
CA ALA A 120 -6.49 15.67 -20.06
C ALA A 120 -7.62 14.67 -19.76
N THR A 121 -8.22 14.09 -20.81
CA THR A 121 -9.29 13.09 -20.65
C THR A 121 -8.72 11.77 -20.10
N ALA A 122 -7.54 11.35 -20.57
CA ALA A 122 -6.85 10.17 -20.07
C ALA A 122 -6.45 10.32 -18.59
N GLU A 123 -5.92 11.48 -18.19
CA GLU A 123 -5.57 11.80 -16.80
C GLU A 123 -6.82 11.72 -15.91
N LYS A 124 -7.93 12.34 -16.33
CA LYS A 124 -9.21 12.27 -15.60
C LYS A 124 -9.72 10.83 -15.43
N ILE A 125 -9.64 10.01 -16.48
CA ILE A 125 -10.04 8.59 -16.42
C ILE A 125 -9.15 7.83 -15.42
N ALA A 126 -7.84 8.05 -15.46
CA ALA A 126 -6.90 7.43 -14.53
C ALA A 126 -7.16 7.87 -13.08
N GLU A 127 -7.38 9.16 -12.83
CA GLU A 127 -7.73 9.70 -11.51
C GLU A 127 -9.03 9.09 -10.96
N LEU A 128 -10.08 9.02 -11.80
CA LEU A 128 -11.34 8.39 -11.43
C LEU A 128 -11.15 6.91 -11.09
N ALA A 129 -10.40 6.18 -11.92
CA ALA A 129 -10.09 4.79 -11.64
C ALA A 129 -9.31 4.64 -10.33
N LEU A 130 -8.33 5.49 -10.06
CA LEU A 130 -7.50 5.46 -8.85
C LEU A 130 -8.22 5.95 -7.58
N SER A 131 -9.37 6.61 -7.71
CA SER A 131 -10.15 7.12 -6.57
C SER A 131 -10.84 6.02 -5.76
N ASN A 132 -11.00 4.82 -6.34
CA ASN A 132 -11.55 3.67 -5.64
C ASN A 132 -10.50 3.01 -4.73
N ASP A 133 -10.94 2.55 -3.54
CA ASP A 133 -10.10 1.68 -2.70
C ASP A 133 -10.20 0.24 -3.18
N TYR A 134 -9.14 -0.22 -3.85
CA TYR A 134 -9.04 -1.61 -4.29
C TYR A 134 -8.37 -2.53 -3.29
N SER A 135 -7.75 -2.02 -2.23
CA SER A 135 -6.95 -2.83 -1.28
C SER A 135 -7.79 -3.49 -0.18
N GLY A 136 -9.07 -3.14 -0.11
CA GLY A 136 -9.96 -3.51 0.97
C GLY A 136 -9.67 -2.70 2.24
N GLN A 137 -10.70 -2.36 2.98
CA GLN A 137 -10.55 -1.56 4.20
C GLN A 137 -9.75 -2.34 5.26
N MET A 138 -8.76 -1.69 5.84
CA MET A 138 -8.13 -2.18 7.07
C MET A 138 -9.08 -1.89 8.23
N PRO A 139 -9.53 -2.91 9.00
CA PRO A 139 -10.32 -2.65 10.20
C PRO A 139 -9.45 -1.91 11.22
N LEU A 140 -9.82 -0.66 11.52
CA LEU A 140 -9.14 0.13 12.54
C LEU A 140 -9.48 -0.41 13.93
N ILE A 141 -8.49 -0.33 14.83
CA ILE A 141 -8.67 -0.61 16.25
C ILE A 141 -9.53 0.50 16.83
N THR A 142 -10.52 0.09 17.62
CA THR A 142 -11.47 0.97 18.29
C THR A 142 -11.48 0.74 19.80
N ALA A 143 -12.31 1.47 20.54
CA ALA A 143 -12.42 1.29 21.98
C ALA A 143 -12.90 -0.11 22.39
N SER A 144 -13.66 -0.81 21.55
CA SER A 144 -14.09 -2.20 21.84
C SER A 144 -12.95 -3.22 21.69
N ASP A 145 -11.84 -2.83 21.08
CA ASP A 145 -10.71 -3.71 20.79
C ASP A 145 -9.64 -3.69 21.88
N ILE A 146 -9.77 -2.81 22.88
CA ILE A 146 -8.82 -2.63 23.97
C ILE A 146 -9.47 -2.80 25.34
N SER A 147 -8.66 -3.16 26.33
CA SER A 147 -9.11 -3.23 27.72
C SER A 147 -8.95 -1.88 28.40
N VAL A 148 -10.05 -1.30 28.88
CA VAL A 148 -10.04 0.02 29.56
C VAL A 148 -10.35 -0.11 31.05
N THR A 149 -9.72 0.72 31.88
CA THR A 149 -10.02 0.84 33.31
C THR A 149 -10.43 2.28 33.68
N THR A 150 -11.36 2.41 34.61
CA THR A 150 -11.78 3.70 35.18
C THR A 150 -10.77 4.25 36.20
N ASP A 151 -9.82 3.43 36.65
CA ASP A 151 -8.73 3.85 37.53
C ASP A 151 -7.77 4.75 36.74
N THR A 152 -7.72 6.04 37.09
CA THR A 152 -6.81 7.02 36.49
C THR A 152 -5.81 7.56 37.52
N SER A 153 -5.55 6.77 38.58
CA SER A 153 -4.60 7.14 39.63
C SER A 153 -3.17 7.23 39.08
N ARG A 154 -2.31 8.04 39.73
CA ARG A 154 -0.90 8.16 39.33
C ARG A 154 -0.19 6.81 39.28
N ALA A 155 -0.48 5.92 40.24
CA ALA A 155 0.09 4.57 40.26
C ALA A 155 -0.33 3.76 39.03
N ARG A 156 -1.63 3.78 38.69
CA ARG A 156 -2.16 3.12 37.49
C ARG A 156 -1.55 3.66 36.21
N VAL A 157 -1.45 4.98 36.07
CA VAL A 157 -0.84 5.64 34.91
C VAL A 157 0.63 5.25 34.76
N LYS A 158 1.36 5.15 35.88
CA LYS A 158 2.75 4.70 35.87
C LYS A 158 2.87 3.23 35.46
N SER A 159 2.03 2.34 35.96
CA SER A 159 1.96 0.94 35.50
C SER A 159 1.61 0.84 34.02
N TYR A 160 0.67 1.65 33.54
CA TYR A 160 0.30 1.75 32.12
C TYR A 160 1.50 2.14 31.25
N GLY A 161 2.21 3.22 31.59
CA GLY A 161 3.39 3.63 30.80
C GLY A 161 4.51 2.60 30.81
N ASN A 162 4.71 1.87 31.91
CA ASN A 162 5.64 0.74 31.95
C ASN A 162 5.20 -0.43 31.05
N ALA A 163 3.91 -0.71 30.96
CA ALA A 163 3.37 -1.73 30.07
C ALA A 163 3.53 -1.33 28.58
N VAL A 164 3.21 -0.08 28.24
CA VAL A 164 3.42 0.46 26.88
C VAL A 164 4.91 0.45 26.52
N GLY A 165 5.77 0.95 27.41
CA GLY A 165 7.22 0.95 27.17
C GLY A 165 7.78 -0.46 26.97
N LYS A 166 7.26 -1.46 27.70
CA LYS A 166 7.59 -2.87 27.47
C LYS A 166 7.14 -3.35 26.10
N ALA A 167 5.92 -3.01 25.67
CA ALA A 167 5.40 -3.38 24.35
C ALA A 167 6.22 -2.76 23.19
N LEU A 168 6.70 -1.53 23.35
CA LEU A 168 7.55 -0.85 22.35
C LEU A 168 9.03 -1.30 22.38
N SER A 169 9.45 -2.03 23.42
CA SER A 169 10.84 -2.49 23.58
C SER A 169 11.20 -3.71 22.72
N VAL A 170 10.40 -4.04 21.69
CA VAL A 170 10.75 -5.10 20.74
C VAL A 170 12.01 -4.68 19.97
N PRO A 171 13.08 -5.50 19.99
CA PRO A 171 14.34 -5.16 19.35
C PRO A 171 14.15 -4.74 17.88
N PRO A 172 14.89 -3.72 17.40
CA PRO A 172 14.88 -3.39 15.99
C PRO A 172 15.41 -4.57 15.17
N VAL A 173 14.87 -4.72 13.96
CA VAL A 173 15.41 -5.70 13.00
C VAL A 173 16.78 -5.18 12.53
N PRO A 174 17.84 -6.01 12.54
CA PRO A 174 19.12 -5.61 11.98
C PRO A 174 19.02 -5.34 10.48
N GLY A 175 19.71 -4.31 10.00
CA GLY A 175 19.75 -3.97 8.58
C GLY A 175 19.07 -2.64 8.25
N ASP A 176 18.71 -2.49 6.98
CA ASP A 176 18.06 -1.30 6.45
C ASP A 176 16.57 -1.23 6.87
N GLN A 177 16.02 0.00 6.87
CA GLN A 177 14.60 0.24 7.14
C GLN A 177 13.76 -0.04 5.89
N GLU A 178 12.47 -0.27 6.07
CA GLU A 178 11.53 -0.65 5.02
C GLU A 178 11.48 0.33 3.84
N LEU A 179 11.66 1.63 4.07
CA LEU A 179 11.68 2.63 2.98
C LEU A 179 12.94 2.55 2.12
N ILE A 180 14.09 2.24 2.73
CA ILE A 180 15.35 2.04 2.00
C ILE A 180 15.25 0.77 1.16
N ILE A 181 14.68 -0.30 1.74
CA ILE A 181 14.43 -1.54 1.01
C ILE A 181 13.43 -1.31 -0.13
N LEU A 182 12.35 -0.56 0.10
CA LEU A 182 11.39 -0.20 -0.95
C LEU A 182 12.05 0.58 -2.08
N GLU A 183 12.84 1.62 -1.78
CA GLU A 183 13.58 2.39 -2.78
C GLU A 183 14.47 1.48 -3.63
N ARG A 184 15.18 0.54 -2.99
CA ARG A 184 16.04 -0.41 -3.67
C ARG A 184 15.26 -1.36 -4.57
N ILE A 185 14.12 -1.88 -4.11
CA ILE A 185 13.22 -2.71 -4.93
C ILE A 185 12.69 -1.92 -6.14
N MET A 186 12.27 -0.67 -5.95
CA MET A 186 11.74 0.18 -7.03
C MET A 186 12.78 0.54 -8.09
N ASN A 187 14.07 0.44 -7.77
CA ASN A 187 15.18 0.72 -8.66
C ASN A 187 15.79 -0.54 -9.30
N ASP A 188 15.17 -1.71 -9.15
CA ASP A 188 15.71 -3.02 -9.57
C ASP A 188 17.10 -3.32 -8.95
N GLU A 189 17.36 -2.75 -7.77
CA GLU A 189 18.63 -2.87 -7.03
C GLU A 189 18.49 -3.85 -5.84
N SER A 190 17.39 -4.61 -5.74
CA SER A 190 17.08 -5.50 -4.60
C SER A 190 18.23 -6.44 -4.24
N GLU A 191 18.58 -6.47 -2.95
CA GLU A 191 19.65 -7.32 -2.43
C GLU A 191 19.12 -8.64 -1.88
N LYS A 192 20.01 -9.65 -1.84
CA LYS A 192 19.71 -10.92 -1.19
C LYS A 192 19.51 -10.68 0.32
N GLY A 193 18.29 -10.88 0.81
CA GLY A 193 17.94 -10.63 2.21
C GLY A 193 16.91 -9.51 2.42
N ASP A 194 16.60 -8.73 1.39
CA ASP A 194 15.63 -7.62 1.49
C ASP A 194 14.23 -8.13 1.85
N VAL A 195 13.77 -9.20 1.18
CA VAL A 195 12.47 -9.83 1.46
C VAL A 195 12.43 -10.40 2.88
N GLU A 196 13.48 -11.10 3.31
CA GLU A 196 13.57 -11.64 4.67
C GLU A 196 13.55 -10.53 5.72
N SER A 197 14.23 -9.41 5.45
CA SER A 197 14.24 -8.23 6.33
C SER A 197 12.84 -7.61 6.45
N LEU A 198 12.13 -7.44 5.33
CA LEU A 198 10.75 -6.94 5.33
C LEU A 198 9.81 -7.88 6.10
N ILE A 199 9.96 -9.20 5.98
CA ILE A 199 9.17 -10.17 6.76
C ILE A 199 9.42 -10.00 8.26
N LEU A 200 10.68 -9.80 8.67
CA LEU A 200 11.02 -9.55 10.07
C LEU A 200 10.47 -8.21 10.58
N ILE A 201 10.52 -7.17 9.75
CA ILE A 201 9.96 -5.84 10.07
C ILE A 201 8.45 -5.93 10.23
N LEU A 202 7.76 -6.59 9.29
CA LEU A 202 6.32 -6.85 9.35
C LEU A 202 5.95 -7.55 10.66
N LYS A 203 6.63 -8.65 10.96
CA LYS A 203 6.39 -9.41 12.19
C LYS A 203 6.62 -8.56 13.44
N ARG A 204 7.66 -7.71 13.44
CA ARG A 204 7.92 -6.79 14.55
C ARG A 204 6.76 -5.81 14.77
N TYR A 205 6.23 -5.18 13.71
CA TYR A 205 5.09 -4.27 13.85
C TYR A 205 3.84 -5.00 14.37
N GLN A 206 3.56 -6.20 13.87
CA GLN A 206 2.45 -7.03 14.35
C GLN A 206 2.62 -7.40 15.84
N ASP A 207 3.81 -7.84 16.24
CA ASP A 207 4.12 -8.21 17.64
C ASP A 207 3.94 -7.00 18.59
N ILE A 208 4.33 -5.79 18.15
CA ILE A 208 4.14 -4.57 18.93
C ILE A 208 2.65 -4.20 19.03
N ALA A 209 1.91 -4.20 17.92
CA ALA A 209 0.50 -3.85 17.89
C ALA A 209 -0.33 -4.78 18.79
N GLU A 210 -0.09 -6.09 18.71
CA GLU A 210 -0.75 -7.08 19.56
C GLU A 210 -0.38 -6.90 21.04
N SER A 211 0.91 -6.64 21.33
CA SER A 211 1.35 -6.37 22.69
C SER A 211 0.67 -5.13 23.28
N LEU A 212 0.51 -4.06 22.50
CA LEU A 212 -0.20 -2.85 22.93
C LEU A 212 -1.69 -3.12 23.16
N ARG A 213 -2.35 -3.86 22.27
CA ARG A 213 -3.78 -4.23 22.42
C ARG A 213 -4.08 -4.96 23.74
N SER A 214 -3.11 -5.72 24.24
CA SER A 214 -3.22 -6.44 25.53
C SER A 214 -3.06 -5.55 26.78
N VAL A 215 -2.65 -4.30 26.63
CA VAL A 215 -2.43 -3.37 27.74
C VAL A 215 -3.77 -2.89 28.30
N VAL A 216 -3.91 -2.91 29.63
CA VAL A 216 -5.05 -2.27 30.31
C VAL A 216 -4.82 -0.76 30.37
N VAL A 217 -5.66 -0.01 29.67
CA VAL A 217 -5.50 1.43 29.42
C VAL A 217 -6.37 2.24 30.39
N PRO A 218 -5.83 3.28 31.06
CA PRO A 218 -6.66 4.26 31.76
C PRO A 218 -7.65 4.92 30.79
N GLN A 219 -8.91 5.08 31.19
CA GLN A 219 -9.96 5.59 30.29
C GLN A 219 -9.64 6.94 29.64
N ASP A 220 -8.89 7.79 30.33
CA ASP A 220 -8.49 9.12 29.85
C ASP A 220 -7.23 9.09 28.96
N ALA A 221 -6.66 7.91 28.70
CA ALA A 221 -5.59 7.67 27.72
C ALA A 221 -6.04 6.82 26.53
N ALA A 222 -7.31 6.37 26.51
CA ALA A 222 -7.80 5.39 25.54
C ALA A 222 -7.63 5.85 24.08
N SER A 223 -8.02 7.08 23.74
CA SER A 223 -7.89 7.60 22.36
C SER A 223 -6.41 7.67 21.92
N ILE A 224 -5.55 8.21 22.76
CA ILE A 224 -4.10 8.33 22.50
C ILE A 224 -3.48 6.94 22.29
N HIS A 225 -3.92 5.95 23.06
CA HIS A 225 -3.45 4.57 22.93
C HIS A 225 -3.92 3.91 21.63
N ILE A 226 -5.17 4.17 21.23
CA ILE A 226 -5.73 3.68 19.96
C ILE A 226 -4.94 4.25 18.78
N ASP A 227 -4.63 5.55 18.79
CA ASP A 227 -3.82 6.19 17.74
C ASP A 227 -2.45 5.52 17.62
N LEU A 228 -1.82 5.18 18.75
CA LEU A 228 -0.55 4.46 18.76
C LEU A 228 -0.64 3.08 18.09
N ILE A 229 -1.67 2.29 18.43
CA ILE A 229 -1.86 0.95 17.83
C ILE A 229 -2.16 1.08 16.34
N ASN A 230 -3.05 1.98 15.94
CA ASN A 230 -3.43 2.19 14.55
C ASN A 230 -2.24 2.67 13.71
N GLY A 231 -1.41 3.57 14.24
CA GLY A 231 -0.18 4.00 13.56
C GLY A 231 0.76 2.84 13.23
N ILE A 232 1.02 1.96 14.20
CA ILE A 232 1.87 0.78 14.01
C ILE A 232 1.21 -0.24 13.06
N SER A 233 -0.11 -0.37 13.13
CA SER A 233 -0.88 -1.26 12.26
C SER A 233 -0.83 -0.80 10.79
N TYR A 234 -0.86 0.51 10.55
CA TYR A 234 -0.66 1.08 9.22
C TYR A 234 0.75 0.87 8.67
N LEU A 235 1.79 0.98 9.52
CA LEU A 235 3.16 0.64 9.11
C LEU A 235 3.27 -0.86 8.75
N SER A 236 2.66 -1.74 9.55
CA SER A 236 2.56 -3.17 9.22
C SER A 236 1.89 -3.39 7.86
N ARG A 237 0.78 -2.69 7.58
CA ARG A 237 0.07 -2.79 6.31
C ARG A 237 0.92 -2.30 5.14
N ALA A 238 1.66 -1.21 5.31
CA ALA A 238 2.54 -0.70 4.27
C ALA A 238 3.64 -1.71 3.92
N VAL A 239 4.28 -2.33 4.92
CA VAL A 239 5.30 -3.38 4.70
C VAL A 239 4.70 -4.61 4.00
N GLU A 240 3.48 -5.01 4.35
CA GLU A 240 2.75 -6.06 3.63
C GLU A 240 2.50 -5.66 2.16
N GLY A 241 2.21 -4.38 1.90
CA GLY A 241 2.13 -3.82 0.56
C GLY A 241 3.41 -4.01 -0.23
N ILE A 242 4.56 -3.66 0.34
CA ILE A 242 5.89 -3.85 -0.27
C ILE A 242 6.11 -5.33 -0.63
N LEU A 243 5.83 -6.24 0.30
CA LEU A 243 6.00 -7.69 0.11
C LEU A 243 5.09 -8.30 -0.96
N SER A 244 3.97 -7.65 -1.30
CA SER A 244 2.98 -8.16 -2.25
C SER A 244 3.03 -7.49 -3.62
N MET A 245 4.00 -6.61 -3.84
CA MET A 245 4.05 -5.74 -5.03
C MET A 245 4.09 -6.52 -6.35
N ASP A 246 4.76 -7.68 -6.39
CA ASP A 246 4.84 -8.53 -7.58
C ASP A 246 3.56 -9.34 -7.84
N VAL A 247 2.66 -9.43 -6.85
CA VAL A 247 1.45 -10.25 -6.90
C VAL A 247 0.24 -9.40 -7.29
N ASP A 248 0.06 -8.25 -6.65
CA ASP A 248 -1.07 -7.34 -6.89
C ASP A 248 -0.62 -5.88 -6.73
N PRO A 249 0.05 -5.30 -7.75
CA PRO A 249 0.67 -3.97 -7.67
C PRO A 249 -0.29 -2.86 -7.22
N ILE A 250 -1.55 -2.90 -7.65
CA ILE A 250 -2.55 -1.89 -7.25
C ILE A 250 -2.93 -2.05 -5.78
N ALA A 251 -3.17 -3.27 -5.28
CA ALA A 251 -3.40 -3.48 -3.86
C ALA A 251 -2.19 -3.02 -3.03
N SER A 252 -0.99 -3.38 -3.48
CA SER A 252 0.27 -3.04 -2.83
C SER A 252 0.50 -1.54 -2.75
N LEU A 253 0.28 -0.81 -3.84
CA LEU A 253 0.43 0.64 -3.85
C LEU A 253 -0.54 1.31 -2.85
N THR A 254 -1.80 0.88 -2.81
CA THR A 254 -2.77 1.43 -1.86
C THR A 254 -2.40 1.09 -0.41
N LYS A 255 -1.85 -0.10 -0.14
CA LYS A 255 -1.29 -0.45 1.19
C LYS A 255 -0.08 0.40 1.54
N ILE A 256 0.85 0.63 0.60
CA ILE A 256 2.05 1.45 0.83
C ILE A 256 1.69 2.89 1.15
N ARG A 257 0.64 3.45 0.52
CA ARG A 257 0.16 4.82 0.81
C ARG A 257 -0.23 5.03 2.27
N THR A 258 -0.65 3.98 3.00
CA THR A 258 -0.98 4.12 4.43
C THR A 258 0.24 4.33 5.32
N TYR A 259 1.47 4.27 4.78
CA TYR A 259 2.68 4.51 5.54
C TYR A 259 2.68 5.92 6.17
N GLU A 260 2.29 6.94 5.41
CA GLU A 260 2.24 8.33 5.89
C GLU A 260 1.20 8.48 7.02
N ASP A 261 -0.01 7.95 6.84
CA ASP A 261 -1.04 7.89 7.89
C ASP A 261 -0.52 7.19 9.15
N GLY A 262 0.26 6.12 8.98
CA GLY A 262 0.90 5.38 10.06
C GLY A 262 1.91 6.22 10.86
N ILE A 263 2.76 6.99 10.16
CA ILE A 263 3.73 7.89 10.80
C ILE A 263 3.02 9.04 11.53
N ASP A 264 1.98 9.61 10.94
CA ASP A 264 1.22 10.71 11.55
C ASP A 264 0.55 10.26 12.85
N LEU A 265 -0.15 9.11 12.83
CA LEU A 265 -0.79 8.55 14.02
C LEU A 265 0.22 8.10 15.07
N LEU A 266 1.34 7.49 14.67
CA LEU A 266 2.40 7.10 15.60
C LEU A 266 3.02 8.33 16.28
N THR A 267 3.22 9.42 15.53
CA THR A 267 3.74 10.69 16.05
C THR A 267 2.74 11.34 17.00
N ALA A 268 1.47 11.45 16.59
CA ALA A 268 0.39 12.01 17.42
C ALA A 268 0.20 11.20 18.71
N GLY A 269 0.14 9.87 18.61
CA GLY A 269 0.04 8.96 19.76
C GLY A 269 1.23 9.09 20.71
N SER A 270 2.45 9.14 20.18
CA SER A 270 3.67 9.27 20.99
C SER A 270 3.74 10.62 21.75
N LEU A 271 3.47 11.73 21.05
CA LEU A 271 3.43 13.06 21.65
C LEU A 271 2.26 13.18 22.65
N GLY A 272 1.12 12.59 22.33
CA GLY A 272 -0.05 12.49 23.19
C GLY A 272 0.28 11.75 24.49
N LEU A 273 0.95 10.60 24.42
CA LEU A 273 1.35 9.83 25.60
C LEU A 273 2.31 10.62 26.49
N ARG A 274 3.32 11.26 25.88
CA ARG A 274 4.26 12.11 26.62
C ARG A 274 3.52 13.23 27.35
N SER A 275 2.63 13.94 26.65
CA SER A 275 1.82 15.02 27.22
C SER A 275 0.91 14.52 28.34
N TYR A 276 0.31 13.34 28.15
CA TYR A 276 -0.52 12.68 29.15
C TYR A 276 0.27 12.37 30.43
N PHE A 277 1.45 11.74 30.34
CA PHE A 277 2.26 11.44 31.52
C PHE A 277 2.72 12.71 32.26
N ILE A 278 3.11 13.76 31.53
CA ILE A 278 3.45 15.06 32.12
C ILE A 278 2.26 15.63 32.89
N SER A 279 1.06 15.64 32.29
CA SER A 279 -0.16 16.16 32.94
C SER A 279 -0.53 15.39 34.21
N LYS A 280 -0.21 14.09 34.27
CA LYS A 280 -0.43 13.22 35.44
C LYS A 280 0.69 13.27 36.47
N ASN A 281 1.73 14.08 36.22
CA ASN A 281 2.95 14.14 37.03
C ASN A 281 3.58 12.74 37.20
N VAL A 282 3.64 11.97 36.12
CA VAL A 282 4.28 10.66 36.06
C VAL A 282 5.61 10.80 35.31
N THR A 283 6.67 10.33 35.95
CA THR A 283 8.01 10.23 35.37
C THR A 283 8.51 8.80 35.49
N PHE A 284 9.40 8.42 34.58
CA PHE A 284 10.03 7.10 34.54
C PHE A 284 11.53 7.24 34.78
N SER A 285 12.09 6.43 35.68
CA SER A 285 13.55 6.33 35.86
C SER A 285 14.16 5.41 34.81
N SER A 286 15.49 5.46 34.63
CA SER A 286 16.18 4.72 33.56
C SER A 286 16.10 3.19 33.66
N ASP A 287 15.74 2.66 34.82
CA ASP A 287 15.49 1.24 35.10
C ASP A 287 14.05 0.82 34.77
N GLU A 288 13.15 1.78 34.53
CA GLU A 288 11.76 1.53 34.20
C GLU A 288 11.56 1.38 32.69
N ARG A 289 10.67 0.45 32.30
CA ARG A 289 10.35 0.22 30.89
C ARG A 289 9.70 1.42 30.22
N GLY A 290 8.96 2.23 30.97
CA GLY A 290 8.34 3.47 30.47
C GLY A 290 9.34 4.58 30.12
N TYR A 291 10.62 4.43 30.47
CA TYR A 291 11.65 5.44 30.19
C TYR A 291 11.80 5.75 28.69
N VAL A 292 11.54 4.75 27.83
CA VAL A 292 11.56 4.88 26.36
C VAL A 292 10.57 5.91 25.84
N LEU A 293 9.50 6.21 26.60
CA LEU A 293 8.45 7.17 26.23
C LEU A 293 8.82 8.62 26.57
N THR A 294 9.93 8.81 27.28
CA THR A 294 10.37 10.12 27.79
C THR A 294 11.73 10.55 27.27
N ARG A 295 12.38 9.71 26.45
CA ARG A 295 13.59 10.08 25.71
C ARG A 295 13.28 10.95 24.51
#